data_AF-A0AAD9PEA7-F1
#
_entry.id   AF-A0AAD9PEA7-F1
#
_cell.length_a   1.000
_cell.length_b   1.000
_cell.length_c   1.000
_cell.angle_alpha   90.00
_cell.angle_beta   90.00
_cell.angle_gamma   90.00
#
_symmetry.space_group_name_H-M   'P 1'
#
loop_
_entity.id
_entity.type
_entity.pdbx_description
1 polymer ?
#
loop_
_entity_poly.entity_id
_entity_poly.type
_entity_poly.pdbx_seq_one_letter_code
_entity_poly.pdbx_strand_id
1 'polypeptide(L)'
;MPANCVSCIETGPKCEWNKAWFGNPTSTKTLPGFCRGSRQHVLRGDFNGDGRMDIMCHDSSSGNMWIYYGANNGYSVVGWNKPMSWCWHAGASLYIGDFNGDSRDDILCHDNAGYLFIAYTDKSGDFSTGWYENMGFCKCAGCSLFVGDFNGDKKSDLLCHDGKDGKKWIVYATPKGEFQDAIIWYKPMNWCHGGNEKLYVGDFNGDSRSDMLCYDDVTGIVITACANCGGSFDETDNTNSMGWCTVKGCSLSVARVSKDQRDDLVCHCKSRSIEPLRVRFPASNDGFETFRQWRGARSWCKKTTEMLVIGPLKPGHCGSMVCIDKVTGQYSIAFP
;
A
#
# COMPACT_ATOMS: atom_id res chain seq x y z
N MET A 1 -29.53 0.57 -4.94
CA MET A 1 -28.80 -0.13 -6.02
C MET A 1 -27.34 -0.09 -5.62
N PRO A 2 -26.62 -1.22 -5.50
CA PRO A 2 -25.22 -1.17 -5.08
C PRO A 2 -24.43 -0.38 -6.13
N ALA A 3 -23.60 0.55 -5.67
CA ALA A 3 -22.81 1.44 -6.53
C ALA A 3 -22.05 0.62 -7.59
N ASN A 4 -22.25 1.00 -8.85
CA ASN A 4 -21.57 0.36 -9.97
C ASN A 4 -20.09 0.68 -9.86
N CYS A 5 -19.30 -0.26 -9.33
CA CYS A 5 -17.87 -0.21 -9.52
C CYS A 5 -17.49 -0.01 -10.98
N VAL A 6 -16.33 0.60 -11.19
CA VAL A 6 -15.68 0.67 -12.50
C VAL A 6 -15.72 -0.72 -13.13
N SER A 7 -16.51 -0.86 -14.18
CA SER A 7 -16.66 -2.10 -14.95
C SER A 7 -16.51 -1.73 -16.42
N CYS A 8 -15.66 -2.44 -17.18
CA CYS A 8 -15.76 -2.38 -18.64
C CYS A 8 -17.10 -3.01 -19.01
N ILE A 9 -17.92 -2.28 -19.76
CA ILE A 9 -19.03 -2.90 -20.49
C ILE A 9 -18.41 -3.32 -21.82
N GLU A 10 -18.23 -4.63 -22.02
CA GLU A 10 -17.73 -5.17 -23.28
C GLU A 10 -18.80 -5.00 -24.36
N THR A 11 -18.67 -3.97 -25.19
CA THR A 11 -19.39 -3.87 -26.46
C THR A 11 -18.39 -3.90 -27.62
N GLY A 12 -18.04 -5.11 -28.07
CA GLY A 12 -17.28 -5.34 -29.30
C GLY A 12 -15.75 -5.45 -29.16
N PRO A 13 -14.99 -5.53 -30.28
CA PRO A 13 -13.53 -5.78 -30.28
C PRO A 13 -12.68 -4.63 -29.73
N LYS A 14 -13.30 -3.56 -29.22
CA LYS A 14 -12.67 -2.45 -28.52
C LYS A 14 -13.53 -2.15 -27.28
N CYS A 15 -12.96 -2.25 -26.06
CA CYS A 15 -13.62 -1.74 -24.84
C CYS A 15 -13.89 -0.24 -25.04
N GLU A 16 -15.15 0.16 -25.15
CA GLU A 16 -15.55 1.57 -25.01
C GLU A 16 -15.69 1.89 -23.52
N TRP A 17 -14.76 2.69 -23.01
CA TRP A 17 -14.69 3.02 -21.58
C TRP A 17 -15.79 4.03 -21.21
N ASN A 18 -16.92 3.52 -20.73
CA ASN A 18 -17.90 4.38 -20.07
C ASN A 18 -17.30 4.91 -18.75
N LYS A 19 -17.29 6.25 -18.65
CA LYS A 19 -16.64 7.06 -17.61
C LYS A 19 -17.10 6.64 -16.20
N ALA A 20 -16.31 5.85 -15.47
CA ALA A 20 -16.53 5.68 -14.04
C ALA A 20 -15.92 6.86 -13.28
N TRP A 21 -16.75 7.83 -12.91
CA TRP A 21 -16.30 8.95 -12.11
C TRP A 21 -16.25 8.52 -10.65
N PHE A 22 -15.06 8.51 -10.04
CA PHE A 22 -15.02 8.82 -8.61
C PHE A 22 -15.70 10.18 -8.46
N GLY A 23 -16.88 10.20 -7.82
CA GLY A 23 -17.65 11.42 -7.66
C GLY A 23 -16.78 12.48 -6.96
N ASN A 24 -17.04 13.77 -7.21
CA ASN A 24 -16.50 14.79 -6.31
C ASN A 24 -17.01 14.48 -4.89
N PRO A 25 -16.16 14.57 -3.86
CA PRO A 25 -16.63 14.38 -2.49
C PRO A 25 -17.80 15.33 -2.23
N THR A 26 -18.93 14.78 -1.78
CA THR A 26 -20.16 15.56 -1.52
C THR A 26 -20.10 16.29 -0.18
N SER A 27 -19.13 15.94 0.68
CA SER A 27 -18.91 16.58 1.99
C SER A 27 -17.48 16.41 2.47
N THR A 28 -16.93 17.45 3.11
CA THR A 28 -15.74 17.34 3.96
C THR A 28 -16.18 16.99 5.37
N LYS A 29 -15.51 16.00 5.97
CA LYS A 29 -15.71 15.56 7.35
C LYS A 29 -14.43 15.82 8.15
N THR A 30 -14.55 15.83 9.46
CA THR A 30 -13.39 15.98 10.36
C THR A 30 -13.22 14.69 11.12
N LEU A 31 -11.97 14.25 11.31
CA LEU A 31 -11.58 13.23 12.27
C LEU A 31 -11.23 13.98 13.56
N PRO A 32 -12.14 14.07 14.54
CA PRO A 32 -11.93 14.91 15.71
C PRO A 32 -10.61 14.52 16.41
N GLY A 33 -9.69 15.46 16.61
CA GLY A 33 -8.38 15.23 17.26
C GLY A 33 -7.53 14.07 16.73
N PHE A 34 -7.74 13.65 15.49
CA PHE A 34 -6.78 12.86 14.73
C PHE A 34 -5.47 13.64 14.57
N CYS A 35 -4.33 12.97 14.76
CA CYS A 35 -3.01 13.54 14.55
C CYS A 35 -2.79 14.91 15.24
N ARG A 36 -2.64 14.93 16.57
CA ARG A 36 -2.28 16.18 17.29
C ARG A 36 -0.78 16.37 17.52
N GLY A 37 0.03 15.44 17.03
CA GLY A 37 1.47 15.38 17.24
C GLY A 37 2.30 16.28 16.34
N SER A 38 3.60 16.38 16.59
CA SER A 38 4.50 17.21 15.78
C SER A 38 5.13 16.46 14.59
N ARG A 39 5.15 15.12 14.61
CA ARG A 39 5.74 14.27 13.56
C ARG A 39 4.79 13.15 13.16
N GLN A 40 3.87 13.48 12.25
CA GLN A 40 2.69 12.67 11.97
C GLN A 40 2.85 11.79 10.72
N HIS A 41 2.64 10.49 10.91
CA HIS A 41 2.62 9.49 9.85
C HIS A 41 1.22 8.89 9.76
N VAL A 42 0.61 8.94 8.57
CA VAL A 42 -0.71 8.35 8.35
C VAL A 42 -0.51 7.00 7.68
N LEU A 43 -1.09 5.97 8.26
CA LEU A 43 -0.98 4.56 7.87
C LEU A 43 -2.40 4.02 7.67
N ARG A 44 -2.51 2.87 6.99
CA ARG A 44 -3.80 2.31 6.57
C ARG A 44 -3.72 0.78 6.63
N GLY A 45 -4.82 0.15 7.03
CA GLY A 45 -4.99 -1.31 7.08
C GLY A 45 -6.41 -1.68 7.52
N ASP A 46 -6.77 -2.95 7.53
CA ASP A 46 -8.00 -3.49 8.14
C ASP A 46 -7.72 -3.91 9.59
N PHE A 47 -7.66 -2.94 10.52
CA PHE A 47 -7.28 -3.24 11.90
C PHE A 47 -8.37 -4.03 12.64
N ASN A 48 -9.64 -3.90 12.24
CA ASN A 48 -10.75 -4.58 12.91
C ASN A 48 -11.26 -5.85 12.17
N GLY A 49 -10.77 -6.13 10.96
CA GLY A 49 -11.09 -7.32 10.18
C GLY A 49 -12.44 -7.25 9.45
N ASP A 50 -13.06 -6.07 9.39
CA ASP A 50 -14.38 -5.89 8.78
C ASP A 50 -14.30 -5.84 7.23
N GLY A 51 -13.10 -5.76 6.66
CA GLY A 51 -12.83 -5.70 5.23
C GLY A 51 -12.81 -4.30 4.65
N ARG A 52 -12.89 -3.28 5.50
CA ARG A 52 -12.78 -1.87 5.12
C ARG A 52 -11.42 -1.38 5.56
N MET A 53 -10.88 -0.48 4.75
CA MET A 53 -9.65 0.20 5.13
C MET A 53 -9.93 1.18 6.26
N ASP A 54 -9.22 0.96 7.35
CA ASP A 54 -9.09 1.86 8.47
C ASP A 54 -7.90 2.80 8.26
N ILE A 55 -7.86 3.86 9.06
CA ILE A 55 -6.73 4.80 9.07
C ILE A 55 -6.16 4.93 10.47
N MET A 56 -4.84 4.96 10.52
CA MET A 56 -4.09 5.25 11.74
C MET A 56 -3.24 6.49 11.53
N CYS A 57 -3.10 7.30 12.58
CA CYS A 57 -2.05 8.28 12.68
C CYS A 57 -1.10 7.90 13.79
N HIS A 58 0.20 7.92 13.51
CA HIS A 58 1.25 7.78 14.50
C HIS A 58 2.04 9.08 14.62
N ASP A 59 2.24 9.55 15.85
CA ASP A 59 3.15 10.65 16.15
C ASP A 59 4.50 10.10 16.63
N SER A 60 5.49 10.07 15.73
CA SER A 60 6.83 9.58 16.05
C SER A 60 7.59 10.45 17.05
N SER A 61 7.06 11.61 17.45
CA SER A 61 7.64 12.40 18.54
C SER A 61 7.17 11.97 19.94
N SER A 62 6.01 11.33 20.06
CA SER A 62 5.43 10.93 21.34
C SER A 62 5.08 9.45 21.46
N GLY A 63 5.09 8.70 20.35
CA GLY A 63 4.61 7.31 20.28
C GLY A 63 3.08 7.20 20.31
N ASN A 64 2.36 8.32 20.34
CA ASN A 64 0.90 8.28 20.38
C ASN A 64 0.33 7.85 19.02
N MET A 65 -0.73 7.03 19.08
CA MET A 65 -1.49 6.64 17.89
C MET A 65 -2.98 6.95 18.02
N TRP A 66 -3.59 7.26 16.87
CA TRP A 66 -5.03 7.48 16.72
C TRP A 66 -5.54 6.59 15.60
N ILE A 67 -6.59 5.81 15.88
CA ILE A 67 -7.19 4.92 14.87
C ILE A 67 -8.65 5.28 14.66
N TYR A 68 -9.04 5.19 13.39
CA TYR A 68 -10.37 5.45 12.89
C TYR A 68 -10.76 4.32 11.97
N TYR A 69 -11.83 3.61 12.32
CA TYR A 69 -12.29 2.50 11.51
C TYR A 69 -13.14 2.97 10.34
N GLY A 70 -12.94 2.34 9.19
CA GLY A 70 -13.71 2.53 7.99
C GLY A 70 -15.19 2.24 8.24
N ALA A 71 -16.06 3.08 7.71
CA ALA A 71 -17.50 2.92 7.82
C ALA A 71 -18.18 3.28 6.49
N ASN A 72 -19.44 2.88 6.32
CA ASN A 72 -20.18 3.05 5.05
C ASN A 72 -20.12 4.48 4.46
N ASN A 73 -20.02 5.50 5.30
CA ASN A 73 -20.04 6.91 4.88
C ASN A 73 -18.81 7.69 5.37
N GLY A 74 -17.69 7.07 5.73
CA GLY A 74 -16.57 7.79 6.32
C GLY A 74 -15.78 6.93 7.28
N TYR A 75 -15.41 7.54 8.41
CA TYR A 75 -14.77 6.84 9.51
C TYR A 75 -15.55 7.01 10.79
N SER A 76 -15.53 5.98 11.61
CA SER A 76 -16.04 6.00 12.98
C SER A 76 -14.87 6.07 13.96
N VAL A 77 -15.05 6.85 15.03
CA VAL A 77 -14.06 6.97 16.11
C VAL A 77 -14.10 5.68 16.92
N VAL A 78 -12.96 5.01 17.13
CA VAL A 78 -12.91 3.83 18.03
C VAL A 78 -11.97 4.00 19.23
N GLY A 79 -11.07 4.98 19.23
CA GLY A 79 -10.28 5.24 20.42
C GLY A 79 -9.46 6.51 20.32
N TRP A 80 -9.42 7.25 21.42
CA TRP A 80 -8.59 8.44 21.56
C TRP A 80 -7.26 8.03 22.16
N ASN A 81 -6.18 8.27 21.42
CA ASN A 81 -4.82 8.30 21.94
C ASN A 81 -4.41 7.02 22.70
N LYS A 82 -4.11 5.95 21.97
CA LYS A 82 -3.42 4.79 22.56
C LYS A 82 -1.93 5.13 22.58
N PRO A 83 -1.25 5.16 23.74
CA PRO A 83 0.19 5.34 23.77
C PRO A 83 0.86 4.05 23.27
N MET A 84 1.50 4.13 22.11
CA MET A 84 2.39 3.09 21.63
C MET A 84 3.76 3.40 22.26
N SER A 85 4.10 2.74 23.37
CA SER A 85 5.34 3.02 24.12
C SER A 85 6.64 2.64 23.38
N TRP A 86 6.57 2.38 22.08
CA TRP A 86 7.63 1.91 21.18
C TRP A 86 7.50 2.60 19.81
N CYS A 87 8.53 2.48 18.97
CA CYS A 87 8.61 3.07 17.62
C CYS A 87 8.63 4.62 17.53
N TRP A 88 9.04 5.33 18.58
CA TRP A 88 9.12 6.80 18.60
C TRP A 88 10.56 7.35 18.52
N HIS A 89 11.54 6.48 18.22
CA HIS A 89 12.95 6.87 18.12
C HIS A 89 13.39 7.19 16.69
N ALA A 90 14.53 7.87 16.56
CA ALA A 90 15.08 8.23 15.26
C ALA A 90 15.46 6.99 14.45
N GLY A 91 15.04 6.94 13.19
CA GLY A 91 15.27 5.80 12.30
C GLY A 91 14.24 4.68 12.43
N ALA A 92 13.24 4.81 13.30
CA ALA A 92 12.13 3.88 13.38
C ALA A 92 11.07 4.19 12.30
N SER A 93 10.54 3.14 11.66
CA SER A 93 9.49 3.20 10.66
C SER A 93 8.41 2.17 10.95
N LEU A 94 7.17 2.52 10.61
CA LEU A 94 6.02 1.64 10.81
C LEU A 94 5.57 1.03 9.50
N TYR A 95 5.15 -0.23 9.58
CA TYR A 95 4.61 -1.03 8.50
C TYR A 95 3.35 -1.75 8.98
N ILE A 96 2.43 -1.96 8.04
CA ILE A 96 1.10 -2.54 8.31
C ILE A 96 0.96 -3.82 7.48
N GLY A 97 0.41 -4.86 8.09
CA GLY A 97 0.07 -6.11 7.42
C GLY A 97 -0.40 -7.18 8.42
N ASP A 98 -1.20 -8.14 7.97
CA ASP A 98 -1.63 -9.30 8.75
C ASP A 98 -0.47 -10.28 8.95
N PHE A 99 0.33 -10.13 10.02
CA PHE A 99 1.53 -10.95 10.23
C PHE A 99 1.18 -12.33 10.78
N ASN A 100 0.11 -12.43 11.59
CA ASN A 100 -0.27 -13.69 12.24
C ASN A 100 -1.32 -14.50 11.46
N GLY A 101 -1.87 -13.97 10.36
CA GLY A 101 -2.86 -14.58 9.47
C GLY A 101 -4.26 -14.68 10.08
N ASP A 102 -4.63 -13.74 10.95
CA ASP A 102 -5.94 -13.71 11.61
C ASP A 102 -6.97 -12.83 10.90
N SER A 103 -6.60 -12.35 9.70
CA SER A 103 -7.35 -11.46 8.82
C SER A 103 -7.59 -10.06 9.38
N ARG A 104 -6.74 -9.61 10.30
CA ARG A 104 -6.60 -8.20 10.72
C ARG A 104 -5.18 -7.75 10.43
N ASP A 105 -5.05 -6.52 10.00
CA ASP A 105 -3.73 -5.93 9.86
C ASP A 105 -3.15 -5.61 11.24
N ASP A 106 -1.87 -5.92 11.40
CA ASP A 106 -1.07 -5.67 12.58
C ASP A 106 -0.11 -4.50 12.34
N ILE A 107 0.68 -4.14 13.36
CA ILE A 107 1.71 -3.09 13.24
C ILE A 107 3.09 -3.67 13.49
N LEU A 108 3.99 -3.46 12.53
CA LEU A 108 5.41 -3.69 12.66
C LEU A 108 6.15 -2.35 12.79
N CYS A 109 7.08 -2.25 13.75
CA CYS A 109 8.13 -1.25 13.76
C CYS A 109 9.46 -1.88 13.37
N HIS A 110 10.17 -1.22 12.46
CA HIS A 110 11.53 -1.56 12.08
C HIS A 110 12.44 -0.35 12.28
N ASP A 111 13.69 -0.56 12.70
CA ASP A 111 14.67 0.51 12.79
C ASP A 111 15.98 0.23 12.05
N ASN A 112 16.78 1.27 11.90
CA ASN A 112 18.07 1.21 11.20
C ASN A 112 19.12 0.29 11.86
N ALA A 113 18.91 -0.18 13.10
CA ALA A 113 19.77 -1.19 13.71
C ALA A 113 19.32 -2.62 13.35
N GLY A 114 18.15 -2.77 12.73
CA GLY A 114 17.55 -4.03 12.33
C GLY A 114 16.67 -4.66 13.40
N TYR A 115 16.26 -3.88 14.41
CA TYR A 115 15.23 -4.32 15.35
C TYR A 115 13.88 -4.38 14.65
N LEU A 116 13.11 -5.42 14.96
CA LEU A 116 11.73 -5.59 14.55
C LEU A 116 10.86 -5.74 15.79
N PHE A 117 9.74 -5.03 15.83
CA PHE A 117 8.75 -5.11 16.90
C PHE A 117 7.37 -5.23 16.29
N ILE A 118 6.58 -6.24 16.69
CA ILE A 118 5.22 -6.44 16.21
C ILE A 118 4.23 -6.24 17.35
N ALA A 119 3.16 -5.49 17.09
CA ALA A 119 1.95 -5.52 17.88
C ALA A 119 0.80 -6.09 17.06
N TYR A 120 0.19 -7.15 17.61
CA TYR A 120 -0.93 -7.83 16.99
C TYR A 120 -2.25 -7.16 17.37
N THR A 121 -3.18 -7.12 16.42
CA THR A 121 -4.51 -6.54 16.62
C THR A 121 -5.53 -7.60 17.00
N ASP A 122 -6.27 -7.36 18.09
CA ASP A 122 -7.32 -8.26 18.53
C ASP A 122 -8.68 -7.97 17.84
N LYS A 123 -9.68 -8.79 18.14
CA LYS A 123 -11.04 -8.64 17.57
C LYS A 123 -11.77 -7.38 18.04
N SER A 124 -11.30 -6.74 19.10
CA SER A 124 -11.81 -5.45 19.56
C SER A 124 -11.11 -4.29 18.83
N GLY A 125 -10.09 -4.61 18.03
CA GLY A 125 -9.22 -3.67 17.33
C GLY A 125 -8.19 -3.00 18.25
N ASP A 126 -7.92 -3.60 19.42
CA ASP A 126 -6.87 -3.19 20.34
C ASP A 126 -5.56 -3.89 20.00
N PHE A 127 -4.44 -3.20 20.23
CA PHE A 127 -3.10 -3.68 19.90
C PHE A 127 -2.43 -4.24 21.15
N SER A 128 -1.88 -5.44 21.03
CA SER A 128 -1.09 -6.07 22.07
C SER A 128 0.33 -6.31 21.57
N THR A 129 1.32 -5.99 22.40
CA THR A 129 2.73 -6.23 22.08
C THR A 129 2.98 -7.72 21.95
N GLY A 130 3.37 -8.16 20.75
CA GLY A 130 3.44 -9.56 20.38
C GLY A 130 4.87 -10.12 20.35
N TRP A 131 5.79 -9.41 19.69
CA TRP A 131 7.13 -9.93 19.43
C TRP A 131 8.15 -8.80 19.23
N TYR A 132 9.40 -9.02 19.65
CA TYR A 132 10.51 -8.07 19.51
C TYR A 132 11.84 -8.81 19.41
N GLU A 133 12.63 -8.53 18.37
CA GLU A 133 13.92 -9.18 18.17
C GLU A 133 14.88 -8.29 17.37
N ASN A 134 16.19 -8.47 17.58
CA ASN A 134 17.21 -7.87 16.72
C ASN A 134 17.66 -8.85 15.64
N MET A 135 16.94 -8.89 14.52
CA MET A 135 17.32 -9.75 13.40
C MET A 135 18.49 -9.20 12.59
N GLY A 136 18.86 -7.93 12.80
CA GLY A 136 19.78 -7.23 11.89
C GLY A 136 19.25 -7.15 10.45
N PHE A 137 17.96 -7.40 10.23
CA PHE A 137 17.32 -7.43 8.92
C PHE A 137 17.16 -6.01 8.38
N CYS A 138 17.38 -5.84 7.08
CA CYS A 138 17.23 -4.56 6.36
C CYS A 138 17.92 -3.32 6.95
N LYS A 139 19.03 -3.50 7.67
CA LYS A 139 19.78 -2.39 8.30
C LYS A 139 20.76 -1.65 7.37
N CYS A 140 20.86 -2.05 6.11
CA CYS A 140 21.83 -1.50 5.16
C CYS A 140 21.47 -0.06 4.74
N ALA A 141 22.48 0.79 4.57
CA ALA A 141 22.26 2.17 4.17
C ALA A 141 21.75 2.25 2.71
N GLY A 142 20.54 2.76 2.53
CA GLY A 142 19.85 2.79 1.24
C GLY A 142 18.87 1.63 1.04
N CYS A 143 18.73 0.76 2.04
CA CYS A 143 17.75 -0.32 2.00
C CYS A 143 16.35 0.16 2.37
N SER A 144 15.35 -0.45 1.74
CA SER A 144 13.93 -0.18 1.98
C SER A 144 13.23 -1.49 2.32
N LEU A 145 12.41 -1.47 3.36
CA LEU A 145 11.59 -2.60 3.77
C LEU A 145 10.18 -2.48 3.17
N PHE A 146 9.64 -3.61 2.73
CA PHE A 146 8.31 -3.78 2.16
C PHE A 146 7.60 -4.94 2.85
N VAL A 147 6.28 -4.89 2.85
CA VAL A 147 5.40 -5.91 3.45
C VAL A 147 4.46 -6.44 2.37
N GLY A 148 4.24 -7.76 2.35
CA GLY A 148 3.31 -8.43 1.45
C GLY A 148 3.36 -9.95 1.64
N ASP A 149 2.33 -10.68 1.21
CA ASP A 149 2.29 -12.15 1.21
C ASP A 149 3.08 -12.70 0.01
N PHE A 150 4.37 -13.00 0.17
CA PHE A 150 5.23 -13.42 -0.94
C PHE A 150 5.17 -14.93 -1.20
N ASN A 151 4.76 -15.72 -0.22
CA ASN A 151 4.75 -17.19 -0.31
C ASN A 151 3.35 -17.80 -0.55
N GLY A 152 2.28 -17.01 -0.41
CA GLY A 152 0.88 -17.39 -0.59
C GLY A 152 0.22 -18.02 0.64
N ASP A 153 0.78 -17.86 1.83
CA ASP A 153 0.25 -18.42 3.08
C ASP A 153 -0.77 -17.52 3.80
N LYS A 154 -1.08 -16.37 3.18
CA LYS A 154 -1.99 -15.32 3.67
C LYS A 154 -1.48 -14.57 4.89
N LYS A 155 -0.18 -14.64 5.17
CA LYS A 155 0.50 -13.79 6.15
C LYS A 155 1.35 -12.78 5.42
N SER A 156 1.54 -11.65 6.08
CA SER A 156 2.43 -10.61 5.63
C SER A 156 3.88 -11.01 5.91
N ASP A 157 4.66 -11.15 4.85
CA ASP A 157 6.10 -11.39 4.89
C ASP A 157 6.88 -10.07 4.77
N LEU A 158 8.20 -10.11 4.96
CA LEU A 158 9.07 -8.94 4.81
C LEU A 158 10.03 -9.10 3.65
N LEU A 159 10.10 -8.05 2.82
CA LEU A 159 11.09 -7.89 1.77
C LEU A 159 12.01 -6.73 2.12
N CYS A 160 13.31 -6.99 2.14
CA CYS A 160 14.32 -5.95 2.11
C CYS A 160 14.88 -5.78 0.71
N HIS A 161 14.97 -4.54 0.24
CA HIS A 161 15.54 -4.19 -1.04
C HIS A 161 16.70 -3.21 -0.86
N ASP A 162 17.88 -3.54 -1.40
CA ASP A 162 19.02 -2.63 -1.47
C ASP A 162 18.96 -1.77 -2.74
N GLY A 163 18.68 -0.48 -2.57
CA GLY A 163 18.60 0.47 -3.69
C GLY A 163 19.96 0.79 -4.34
N LYS A 164 21.09 0.30 -3.82
CA LYS A 164 22.42 0.53 -4.41
C LYS A 164 22.80 -0.51 -5.46
N ASP A 165 22.45 -1.78 -5.23
CA ASP A 165 22.87 -2.89 -6.10
C ASP A 165 21.70 -3.80 -6.53
N GLY A 166 20.48 -3.46 -6.12
CA GLY A 166 19.27 -4.15 -6.54
C GLY A 166 18.99 -5.43 -5.76
N LYS A 167 19.84 -5.85 -4.81
CA LYS A 167 19.62 -7.08 -4.06
C LYS A 167 18.28 -7.07 -3.32
N LYS A 168 17.68 -8.26 -3.23
CA LYS A 168 16.46 -8.50 -2.45
C LYS A 168 16.67 -9.65 -1.47
N TRP A 169 16.15 -9.49 -0.26
CA TRP A 169 16.10 -10.51 0.78
C TRP A 169 14.67 -10.63 1.30
N ILE A 170 14.16 -11.85 1.42
CA ILE A 170 12.81 -12.09 1.95
C ILE A 170 12.90 -13.00 3.16
N VAL A 171 12.12 -12.65 4.18
CA VAL A 171 11.84 -13.49 5.34
C VAL A 171 10.34 -13.68 5.46
N TYR A 172 9.92 -14.94 5.57
CA TYR A 172 8.51 -15.29 5.69
C TYR A 172 8.06 -15.27 7.14
N ALA A 173 6.80 -14.90 7.36
CA ALA A 173 6.20 -14.98 8.68
C ALA A 173 6.09 -16.43 9.15
N THR A 174 6.40 -16.67 10.42
CA THR A 174 6.17 -17.96 11.06
C THR A 174 4.67 -18.18 11.33
N PRO A 175 4.23 -19.39 11.70
CA PRO A 175 2.83 -19.64 12.07
C PRO A 175 2.28 -18.76 13.21
N LYS A 176 3.15 -18.16 14.03
CA LYS A 176 2.77 -17.23 15.11
C LYS A 176 2.75 -15.76 14.68
N GLY A 177 3.21 -15.46 13.46
CA GLY A 177 3.40 -14.10 12.95
C GLY A 177 4.69 -13.43 13.41
N GLU A 178 5.68 -14.21 13.83
CA GLU A 178 7.04 -13.77 14.18
C GLU A 178 8.00 -14.03 13.00
N PHE A 179 9.22 -13.50 13.05
CA PHE A 179 10.25 -13.74 12.04
C PHE A 179 11.49 -14.42 12.65
N GLN A 180 12.22 -15.22 11.87
CA GLN A 180 13.41 -15.93 12.34
C GLN A 180 14.58 -15.72 11.39
N ASP A 181 15.82 -15.79 11.92
CA ASP A 181 17.08 -15.39 11.27
C ASP A 181 17.46 -16.12 9.97
N ALA A 182 16.63 -17.04 9.50
CA ALA A 182 16.78 -17.58 8.16
C ALA A 182 16.34 -16.50 7.15
N ILE A 183 17.30 -15.81 6.53
CA ILE A 183 17.08 -15.24 5.20
C ILE A 183 16.66 -16.42 4.32
N ILE A 184 15.37 -16.53 4.03
CA ILE A 184 14.82 -17.70 3.32
C ILE A 184 15.13 -17.58 1.84
N TRP A 185 15.14 -16.35 1.32
CA TRP A 185 15.40 -16.10 -0.08
C TRP A 185 16.28 -14.86 -0.26
N TYR A 186 17.38 -15.02 -1.00
CA TYR A 186 18.28 -13.96 -1.44
C TYR A 186 18.53 -14.11 -2.93
N LYS A 187 18.33 -13.03 -3.68
CA LYS A 187 18.68 -13.01 -5.10
C LYS A 187 19.31 -11.65 -5.46
N PRO A 188 20.47 -11.64 -6.15
CA PRO A 188 21.04 -10.43 -6.75
C PRO A 188 20.25 -10.10 -8.03
N MET A 189 19.00 -9.69 -7.84
CA MET A 189 18.15 -9.19 -8.90
C MET A 189 18.64 -7.77 -9.23
N ASN A 190 19.62 -7.66 -10.12
CA ASN A 190 20.34 -6.42 -10.44
C ASN A 190 19.46 -5.40 -11.21
N TRP A 191 18.30 -5.03 -10.66
CA TRP A 191 17.32 -4.08 -11.17
C TRP A 191 16.66 -3.34 -9.99
N CYS A 192 16.04 -2.19 -10.23
CA CYS A 192 15.56 -1.26 -9.19
C CYS A 192 16.65 -0.62 -8.33
N HIS A 193 17.76 -0.23 -8.94
CA HIS A 193 18.86 0.44 -8.25
C HIS A 193 19.29 1.74 -8.95
N GLY A 194 18.59 2.12 -10.02
CA GLY A 194 18.73 3.43 -10.65
C GLY A 194 18.19 4.55 -9.77
N GLY A 195 18.79 5.74 -9.84
CA GLY A 195 18.41 6.86 -8.97
C GLY A 195 16.97 7.38 -9.13
N ASN A 196 16.29 6.99 -10.22
CA ASN A 196 14.88 7.34 -10.51
C ASN A 196 13.93 6.13 -10.34
N GLU A 197 14.48 4.96 -10.01
CA GLU A 197 13.75 3.71 -9.89
C GLU A 197 13.15 3.57 -8.49
N LYS A 198 11.91 3.08 -8.43
CA LYS A 198 11.19 2.84 -7.18
C LYS A 198 10.54 1.47 -7.23
N LEU A 199 10.76 0.71 -6.16
CA LEU A 199 10.13 -0.60 -5.96
C LEU A 199 8.74 -0.43 -5.33
N TYR A 200 7.81 -1.23 -5.82
CA TYR A 200 6.44 -1.36 -5.36
C TYR A 200 6.11 -2.84 -5.17
N VAL A 201 5.23 -3.13 -4.21
CA VAL A 201 4.76 -4.47 -3.88
C VAL A 201 3.23 -4.49 -3.95
N GLY A 202 2.67 -5.58 -4.50
CA GLY A 202 1.22 -5.80 -4.61
C GLY A 202 0.91 -7.02 -5.49
N ASP A 203 -0.32 -7.51 -5.44
CA ASP A 203 -0.80 -8.63 -6.26
C ASP A 203 -1.08 -8.17 -7.70
N PHE A 204 -0.05 -8.11 -8.53
CA PHE A 204 -0.14 -7.57 -9.88
C PHE A 204 -0.48 -8.63 -10.93
N ASN A 205 -0.57 -9.92 -10.62
CA ASN A 205 -0.99 -10.94 -11.59
C ASN A 205 -2.33 -11.60 -11.23
N GLY A 206 -2.85 -11.36 -10.02
CA GLY A 206 -4.12 -11.85 -9.52
C GLY A 206 -4.05 -13.24 -8.92
N ASP A 207 -2.85 -13.71 -8.56
CA ASP A 207 -2.63 -15.02 -7.97
C ASP A 207 -2.71 -15.02 -6.44
N SER A 208 -3.09 -13.87 -5.85
CA SER A 208 -3.19 -13.64 -4.40
C SER A 208 -1.88 -13.63 -3.65
N ARG A 209 -0.74 -13.53 -4.35
CA ARG A 209 0.56 -13.25 -3.75
C ARG A 209 1.02 -11.85 -4.11
N SER A 210 1.89 -11.32 -3.27
CA SER A 210 2.55 -10.05 -3.49
C SER A 210 3.68 -10.24 -4.51
N ASP A 211 3.57 -9.52 -5.61
CA ASP A 211 4.58 -9.41 -6.65
C ASP A 211 5.47 -8.19 -6.42
N MET A 212 6.52 -8.05 -7.23
CA MET A 212 7.38 -6.87 -7.26
C MET A 212 7.22 -6.10 -8.56
N LEU A 213 7.22 -4.77 -8.47
CA LEU A 213 7.23 -3.87 -9.61
C LEU A 213 8.25 -2.76 -9.39
N CYS A 214 9.20 -2.62 -10.31
CA CYS A 214 10.07 -1.47 -10.40
C CYS A 214 9.52 -0.46 -11.39
N TYR A 215 9.53 0.82 -11.04
CA TYR A 215 9.13 1.91 -11.92
C TYR A 215 10.18 3.01 -11.95
N ASP A 216 10.65 3.37 -13.14
CA ASP A 216 11.50 4.54 -13.38
C ASP A 216 10.63 5.77 -13.66
N ASP A 217 10.70 6.78 -12.79
CA ASP A 217 9.86 7.98 -12.90
C ASP A 217 10.30 8.98 -13.97
N VAL A 218 11.45 8.75 -14.63
CA VAL A 218 11.93 9.55 -15.76
C VAL A 218 11.58 8.87 -17.09
N THR A 219 11.92 7.59 -17.24
CA THR A 219 11.73 6.87 -18.51
C THR A 219 10.34 6.24 -18.63
N GLY A 220 9.66 6.03 -17.50
CA GLY A 220 8.41 5.30 -17.42
C GLY A 220 8.57 3.80 -17.65
N ILE A 221 9.80 3.27 -17.64
CA ILE A 221 10.07 1.85 -17.74
C ILE A 221 9.54 1.15 -16.48
N VAL A 222 8.94 -0.01 -16.70
CA VAL A 222 8.55 -0.95 -15.66
C VAL A 222 9.25 -2.27 -15.84
N ILE A 223 9.71 -2.82 -14.72
CA ILE A 223 10.23 -4.18 -14.57
C ILE A 223 9.37 -4.87 -13.52
N THR A 224 9.04 -6.14 -13.69
CA THR A 224 8.14 -6.87 -12.80
C THR A 224 8.70 -8.24 -12.48
N ALA A 225 8.49 -8.71 -11.26
CA ALA A 225 8.81 -10.09 -10.88
C ALA A 225 7.63 -10.68 -10.11
N CYS A 226 7.08 -11.77 -10.63
CA CYS A 226 5.96 -12.47 -9.99
C CYS A 226 6.43 -13.44 -8.93
N ALA A 227 5.70 -13.51 -7.82
CA ALA A 227 5.90 -14.55 -6.82
C ALA A 227 5.36 -15.90 -7.32
N ASN A 228 6.14 -16.96 -7.14
CA ASN A 228 5.74 -18.35 -7.39
C ASN A 228 5.29 -19.03 -6.09
N CYS A 229 4.75 -20.24 -6.23
CA CYS A 229 4.40 -21.07 -5.08
C CYS A 229 5.66 -21.36 -4.25
N GLY A 230 5.62 -21.08 -2.95
CA GLY A 230 6.78 -21.26 -2.07
C GLY A 230 7.79 -20.11 -2.08
N GLY A 231 7.44 -18.99 -2.74
CA GLY A 231 8.11 -17.70 -2.59
C GLY A 231 9.40 -17.50 -3.40
N SER A 232 9.67 -18.34 -4.41
CA SER A 232 10.61 -18.00 -5.48
C SER A 232 10.01 -16.94 -6.42
N PHE A 233 10.84 -16.17 -7.13
CA PHE A 233 10.35 -15.16 -8.09
C PHE A 233 10.73 -15.54 -9.52
N ASP A 234 9.73 -15.56 -10.39
CA ASP A 234 9.95 -15.61 -11.84
C ASP A 234 10.37 -14.22 -12.29
N GLU A 235 11.63 -14.11 -12.71
CA GLU A 235 12.16 -12.91 -13.32
C GLU A 235 11.70 -12.89 -14.77
N THR A 236 10.48 -12.41 -14.99
CA THR A 236 10.10 -11.94 -16.31
C THR A 236 10.63 -10.52 -16.44
N ASP A 237 11.80 -10.36 -17.05
CA ASP A 237 12.32 -9.05 -17.51
C ASP A 237 11.44 -8.49 -18.64
N ASN A 238 10.15 -8.29 -18.36
CA ASN A 238 9.23 -7.66 -19.27
C ASN A 238 9.40 -6.14 -19.10
N THR A 239 10.51 -5.63 -19.65
CA THR A 239 10.78 -4.19 -19.71
C THR A 239 9.74 -3.53 -20.61
N ASN A 240 8.70 -2.96 -20.02
CA ASN A 240 7.65 -2.27 -20.73
C ASN A 240 7.65 -0.80 -20.34
N SER A 241 7.65 0.11 -21.33
CA SER A 241 7.40 1.52 -21.04
C SER A 241 5.91 1.72 -20.80
N MET A 242 5.55 2.25 -19.63
CA MET A 242 4.19 2.68 -19.34
C MET A 242 3.81 3.93 -20.13
N GLY A 243 4.76 4.83 -20.39
CA GLY A 243 4.52 6.09 -21.09
C GLY A 243 3.59 7.07 -20.34
N TRP A 244 3.39 6.90 -19.03
CA TRP A 244 2.63 7.83 -18.19
C TRP A 244 3.13 7.82 -16.74
N CYS A 245 2.71 8.83 -15.96
CA CYS A 245 3.22 9.13 -14.61
C CYS A 245 4.69 9.59 -14.51
N THR A 246 5.28 10.00 -15.63
CA THR A 246 6.66 10.53 -15.69
C THR A 246 6.72 12.06 -15.58
N VAL A 247 5.57 12.70 -15.39
CA VAL A 247 5.50 14.17 -15.29
C VAL A 247 6.04 14.60 -13.92
N LYS A 248 6.91 15.61 -13.91
CA LYS A 248 7.50 16.15 -12.69
C LYS A 248 6.43 16.54 -11.67
N GLY A 249 6.55 16.04 -10.45
CA GLY A 249 5.57 16.25 -9.38
C GLY A 249 4.42 15.25 -9.39
N CYS A 250 4.47 14.23 -10.25
CA CYS A 250 3.66 13.03 -10.13
C CYS A 250 4.36 11.96 -9.26
N SER A 251 3.55 11.10 -8.66
CA SER A 251 3.96 9.96 -7.86
C SER A 251 3.03 8.79 -8.11
N LEU A 252 3.57 7.58 -8.10
CA LEU A 252 2.83 6.34 -8.25
C LEU A 252 2.49 5.76 -6.88
N SER A 253 1.32 5.14 -6.76
CA SER A 253 0.93 4.29 -5.63
C SER A 253 0.30 3.00 -6.12
N VAL A 254 0.23 2.00 -5.24
CA VAL A 254 -0.41 0.71 -5.50
C VAL A 254 -1.68 0.63 -4.65
N ALA A 255 -2.77 0.20 -5.27
CA ALA A 255 -4.01 -0.13 -4.57
C ALA A 255 -4.95 -0.92 -5.47
N ARG A 256 -5.64 -1.91 -4.91
CA ARG A 256 -6.82 -2.53 -5.54
C ARG A 256 -7.94 -1.51 -5.71
N VAL A 257 -8.19 -1.01 -6.92
CA VAL A 257 -9.30 -0.08 -7.21
C VAL A 257 -10.34 -0.67 -8.16
N SER A 258 -10.08 -1.85 -8.73
CA SER A 258 -11.03 -2.59 -9.54
C SER A 258 -11.55 -3.89 -8.92
N LYS A 259 -12.46 -4.54 -9.64
CA LYS A 259 -13.12 -5.79 -9.24
C LYS A 259 -12.35 -7.05 -9.63
N ASP A 260 -11.21 -6.92 -10.31
CA ASP A 260 -10.48 -8.05 -10.87
C ASP A 260 -9.56 -8.77 -9.86
N GLN A 261 -9.62 -8.35 -8.58
CA GLN A 261 -8.80 -8.85 -7.47
C GLN A 261 -7.31 -8.54 -7.58
N ARG A 262 -6.88 -7.77 -8.58
CA ARG A 262 -5.48 -7.34 -8.72
C ARG A 262 -5.26 -5.99 -8.07
N ASP A 263 -4.04 -5.77 -7.65
CA ASP A 263 -3.58 -4.46 -7.25
C ASP A 263 -3.28 -3.62 -8.49
N ASP A 264 -3.77 -2.38 -8.46
CA ASP A 264 -3.63 -1.47 -9.57
C ASP A 264 -2.58 -0.39 -9.29
N LEU A 265 -1.99 0.12 -10.36
CA LEU A 265 -1.10 1.27 -10.31
C LEU A 265 -1.90 2.57 -10.45
N VAL A 266 -1.70 3.49 -9.50
CA VAL A 266 -2.42 4.77 -9.44
C VAL A 266 -1.42 5.93 -9.49
N CYS A 267 -1.55 6.81 -10.49
CA CYS A 267 -0.71 8.01 -10.56
C CYS A 267 -1.39 9.25 -9.99
N HIS A 268 -0.62 10.01 -9.21
CA HIS A 268 -1.03 11.20 -8.49
C HIS A 268 -0.15 12.37 -8.91
N CYS A 269 -0.71 13.43 -9.48
CA CYS A 269 0.05 14.59 -9.97
C CYS A 269 -0.27 15.87 -9.21
N LYS A 270 0.75 16.54 -8.65
CA LYS A 270 0.60 17.85 -8.01
C LYS A 270 0.63 18.98 -9.07
N SER A 271 -0.44 19.17 -9.86
CA SER A 271 -0.57 20.24 -10.87
C SER A 271 -1.85 21.07 -10.74
N ARG A 272 -1.81 22.36 -11.18
CA ARG A 272 -2.94 23.32 -11.22
C ARG A 272 -4.04 22.95 -12.23
N SER A 273 -3.73 22.07 -13.17
CA SER A 273 -4.66 21.50 -14.13
C SER A 273 -4.83 20.04 -13.79
N ILE A 274 -6.07 19.67 -13.53
CA ILE A 274 -6.43 18.28 -13.31
C ILE A 274 -5.94 17.45 -14.48
N GLU A 275 -5.13 16.47 -14.16
CA GLU A 275 -4.87 15.34 -15.03
C GLU A 275 -5.35 14.07 -14.35
N PRO A 276 -5.80 13.11 -15.16
CA PRO A 276 -6.59 12.03 -14.64
C PRO A 276 -5.79 11.06 -13.78
N LEU A 277 -6.45 10.52 -12.74
CA LEU A 277 -6.12 9.22 -12.19
C LEU A 277 -6.01 8.23 -13.35
N ARG A 278 -4.85 7.62 -13.50
CA ARG A 278 -4.60 6.55 -14.46
C ARG A 278 -4.42 5.30 -13.61
N VAL A 279 -5.30 4.35 -13.83
CA VAL A 279 -5.33 3.02 -13.23
C VAL A 279 -4.94 2.05 -14.33
N ARG A 280 -4.07 1.07 -14.06
CA ARG A 280 -3.57 0.14 -15.07
C ARG A 280 -3.68 -1.30 -14.63
N PHE A 281 -4.59 -2.03 -15.29
CA PHE A 281 -4.84 -3.44 -15.04
C PHE A 281 -3.77 -4.31 -15.70
N PRO A 282 -3.23 -5.31 -15.00
CA PRO A 282 -2.53 -6.43 -15.62
C PRO A 282 -3.48 -7.18 -16.58
N ALA A 283 -2.98 -7.97 -17.54
CA ALA A 283 -3.83 -8.83 -18.39
C ALA A 283 -3.66 -10.30 -18.00
N SER A 284 -4.68 -11.14 -18.24
CA SER A 284 -4.59 -12.58 -18.01
C SER A 284 -3.96 -13.30 -19.20
N ASN A 285 -3.11 -14.28 -18.88
CA ASN A 285 -2.35 -15.20 -19.75
C ASN A 285 -1.13 -14.58 -20.47
N ASP A 286 0.07 -14.84 -19.95
CA ASP A 286 1.39 -14.54 -20.58
C ASP A 286 2.12 -13.26 -20.16
N GLY A 287 1.74 -12.71 -19.00
CA GLY A 287 2.51 -11.66 -18.34
C GLY A 287 1.96 -10.25 -18.55
N PHE A 288 2.61 -9.30 -17.89
CA PHE A 288 2.29 -7.88 -17.72
C PHE A 288 2.12 -7.05 -19.02
N GLU A 289 1.96 -7.69 -20.19
CA GLU A 289 2.16 -7.10 -21.51
C GLU A 289 1.11 -6.08 -21.92
N THR A 290 -0.10 -6.07 -21.35
CA THR A 290 -1.08 -5.05 -21.70
C THR A 290 -1.79 -4.49 -20.49
N PHE A 291 -1.72 -3.18 -20.43
CA PHE A 291 -1.67 -2.46 -19.19
C PHE A 291 -2.49 -1.23 -19.62
N ARG A 292 -3.76 -1.17 -19.17
CA ARG A 292 -4.80 -0.31 -19.78
C ARG A 292 -5.03 0.96 -18.98
N GLN A 293 -5.04 2.12 -19.60
CA GLN A 293 -5.05 3.43 -18.91
C GLN A 293 -6.45 4.03 -18.74
N TRP A 294 -6.86 4.37 -17.52
CA TRP A 294 -8.04 5.23 -17.28
C TRP A 294 -7.75 6.73 -17.35
N ARG A 295 -8.72 7.57 -17.77
CA ARG A 295 -8.61 9.04 -17.72
C ARG A 295 -9.87 9.70 -17.09
N GLY A 296 -9.85 10.19 -15.84
CA GLY A 296 -10.93 11.12 -15.42
C GLY A 296 -10.92 11.87 -14.07
N ALA A 297 -10.07 11.60 -13.07
CA ALA A 297 -10.27 12.26 -11.76
C ALA A 297 -9.68 13.69 -11.66
N ARG A 298 -10.44 14.63 -11.09
CA ARG A 298 -9.94 15.94 -10.61
C ARG A 298 -9.27 15.81 -9.26
N SER A 299 -8.02 16.28 -9.11
CA SER A 299 -7.38 16.38 -7.79
C SER A 299 -8.15 17.40 -6.93
N TRP A 300 -8.87 16.90 -5.93
CA TRP A 300 -9.54 17.71 -4.90
C TRP A 300 -8.74 17.75 -3.59
N CYS A 301 -7.70 16.92 -3.47
CA CYS A 301 -6.66 17.03 -2.44
C CYS A 301 -5.96 18.41 -2.52
N LYS A 302 -5.97 19.17 -1.42
CA LYS A 302 -5.18 20.41 -1.30
C LYS A 302 -3.69 20.08 -1.17
N LYS A 303 -2.80 21.07 -1.32
CA LYS A 303 -1.34 20.86 -1.23
C LYS A 303 -0.86 20.29 0.12
N THR A 304 -1.60 20.52 1.20
CA THR A 304 -1.31 20.06 2.57
C THR A 304 -1.89 18.68 2.89
N THR A 305 -2.64 18.08 1.96
CA THR A 305 -3.33 16.81 2.20
C THR A 305 -2.52 15.62 1.70
N GLU A 306 -2.55 14.54 2.45
CA GLU A 306 -2.15 13.23 1.95
C GLU A 306 -3.31 12.61 1.17
N MET A 307 -3.05 12.14 -0.05
CA MET A 307 -4.02 11.34 -0.80
C MET A 307 -3.82 9.88 -0.46
N LEU A 308 -4.87 9.29 0.10
CA LEU A 308 -4.97 7.87 0.35
C LEU A 308 -5.86 7.24 -0.72
N VAL A 309 -5.30 6.32 -1.50
CA VAL A 309 -6.13 5.37 -2.25
C VAL A 309 -6.51 4.27 -1.27
N ILE A 310 -7.81 4.00 -1.17
CA ILE A 310 -8.36 3.03 -0.25
C ILE A 310 -8.99 1.95 -1.09
N GLY A 311 -8.27 0.85 -1.28
CA GLY A 311 -8.85 -0.31 -1.92
C GLY A 311 -9.89 -0.99 -1.02
N PRO A 312 -10.82 -1.77 -1.60
CA PRO A 312 -11.56 -2.74 -0.83
C PRO A 312 -10.60 -3.87 -0.42
N LEU A 313 -10.51 -4.17 0.87
CA LEU A 313 -9.62 -5.22 1.38
C LEU A 313 -10.24 -6.62 1.21
N LYS A 314 -11.54 -6.71 0.87
CA LYS A 314 -12.25 -7.96 0.52
C LYS A 314 -12.74 -8.00 -0.93
N PRO A 315 -12.85 -9.20 -1.54
CA PRO A 315 -13.42 -9.38 -2.87
C PRO A 315 -14.85 -8.82 -2.99
N GLY A 316 -15.18 -8.23 -4.13
CA GLY A 316 -16.55 -7.77 -4.46
C GLY A 316 -16.92 -6.36 -4.01
N HIS A 317 -16.04 -5.66 -3.27
CA HIS A 317 -16.21 -4.25 -2.92
C HIS A 317 -15.40 -3.34 -3.86
N CYS A 318 -15.60 -2.02 -3.71
CA CYS A 318 -15.04 -0.99 -4.57
C CYS A 318 -14.07 -0.11 -3.78
N GLY A 319 -12.91 0.20 -4.36
CA GLY A 319 -11.97 1.12 -3.73
C GLY A 319 -12.57 2.53 -3.70
N SER A 320 -12.26 3.30 -2.65
CA SER A 320 -12.57 4.73 -2.54
C SER A 320 -11.29 5.54 -2.55
N MET A 321 -11.36 6.82 -2.88
CA MET A 321 -10.22 7.73 -2.68
C MET A 321 -10.51 8.65 -1.51
N VAL A 322 -9.54 8.82 -0.62
CA VAL A 322 -9.64 9.66 0.57
C VAL A 322 -8.50 10.67 0.56
N CYS A 323 -8.79 11.95 0.72
CA CYS A 323 -7.76 12.96 1.00
C CYS A 323 -7.89 13.35 2.45
N ILE A 324 -6.78 13.36 3.18
CA ILE A 324 -6.72 13.75 4.58
C ILE A 324 -5.75 14.92 4.75
N ASP A 325 -6.23 16.02 5.29
CA ASP A 325 -5.40 17.13 5.76
C ASP A 325 -4.87 16.78 7.17
N LYS A 326 -3.56 16.55 7.26
CA LYS A 326 -2.92 16.14 8.52
C LYS A 326 -2.97 17.22 9.60
N VAL A 327 -3.04 18.49 9.21
CA VAL A 327 -3.01 19.63 10.15
C VAL A 327 -4.38 19.81 10.80
N THR A 328 -5.44 19.69 10.01
CA THR A 328 -6.81 19.96 10.46
C THR A 328 -7.59 18.69 10.80
N GLY A 329 -7.10 17.51 10.41
CA GLY A 329 -7.83 16.26 10.49
C GLY A 329 -9.05 16.21 9.55
N GLN A 330 -9.18 17.18 8.63
CA GLN A 330 -10.26 17.19 7.65
C GLN A 330 -9.99 16.13 6.58
N TYR A 331 -11.01 15.38 6.23
CA TYR A 331 -10.96 14.44 5.12
C TYR A 331 -12.17 14.61 4.20
N SER A 332 -12.01 14.21 2.95
CA SER A 332 -13.17 13.94 2.09
C SER A 332 -13.00 12.56 1.46
N ILE A 333 -14.10 11.97 1.01
CA ILE A 333 -14.10 10.65 0.36
C ILE A 333 -14.80 10.77 -0.98
N ALA A 334 -14.13 10.28 -2.01
CA ALA A 334 -14.72 10.07 -3.31
C ALA A 334 -15.01 8.57 -3.47
N PHE A 335 -16.30 8.25 -3.52
CA PHE A 335 -16.78 6.91 -3.83
C PHE A 335 -16.82 6.71 -5.36
N PRO A 336 -16.58 5.48 -5.85
CA PRO A 336 -16.62 5.14 -7.27
C PRO A 336 -18.02 5.14 -7.87
#